data_AF-A0A7Y0BUD5-F1
#
_entry.id   AF-A0A7Y0BUD5-F1
#
_cell.length_a   1.000
_cell.length_b   1.000
_cell.length_c   1.000
_cell.angle_alpha   90.00
_cell.angle_beta   90.00
_cell.angle_gamma   90.00
#
_symmetry.space_group_name_H-M   'P 1'
#
loop_
_entity.id
_entity.type
_entity.pdbx_description
1 polymer ?
#
loop_
_entity_poly.entity_id
_entity_poly.type
_entity_poly.pdbx_seq_one_letter_code
_entity_poly.pdbx_strand_id
1 'polypeptide(L)' 'MPELKRDQLGKGVRGKHLKHFMQGSNVVVLQPEIQKAFPTSEAVNKALASMLAFAQETQGLTNKARSRKRSAPAL' A
#
# COMPACT_ATOMS: atom_id res chain seq x y z
N MET A 1 -14.27 17.98 5.31
CA MET A 1 -14.01 16.80 6.16
C MET A 1 -15.33 16.40 6.77
N PRO A 2 -15.87 15.19 6.51
CA PRO A 2 -17.10 14.76 7.17
C PRO A 2 -16.84 14.60 8.67
N GLU A 3 -17.70 15.17 9.49
CA GLU A 3 -17.67 15.08 10.95
C GLU A 3 -18.68 14.02 11.40
N LEU A 4 -18.21 12.99 12.11
CA LEU A 4 -19.05 11.92 12.64
C LEU A 4 -19.62 12.35 14.00
N LYS A 5 -20.96 12.45 14.06
CA LYS A 5 -21.66 12.82 15.29
C LYS A 5 -21.83 11.61 16.22
N ARG A 6 -21.88 11.84 17.53
CA ARG A 6 -21.88 10.77 18.53
C ARG A 6 -23.12 9.87 18.48
N ASP A 7 -24.26 10.42 18.07
CA ASP A 7 -25.51 9.71 17.81
C ASP A 7 -25.39 8.70 16.64
N GLN A 8 -24.48 8.94 15.69
CA GLN A 8 -24.22 8.03 14.56
C GLN A 8 -23.36 6.82 14.94
N LEU A 9 -22.67 6.86 16.09
CA LEU A 9 -21.72 5.82 16.52
C LEU A 9 -22.39 4.66 17.27
N GLY A 10 -23.67 4.79 17.64
CA GLY A 10 -24.41 3.80 18.41
C GLY A 10 -23.86 3.57 19.83
N LYS A 11 -24.34 2.53 20.51
CA LYS A 11 -23.84 2.16 21.85
C LYS A 11 -22.44 1.53 21.75
N GLY A 12 -21.49 2.07 22.50
CA GLY A 12 -20.13 1.54 22.58
C GLY A 12 -20.09 0.19 23.30
N VAL A 13 -19.53 -0.83 22.66
CA VAL A 13 -19.35 -2.17 23.26
C VAL A 13 -17.87 -2.38 23.57
N ARG A 14 -17.53 -2.68 24.83
CA ARG A 14 -16.15 -2.91 25.25
C ARG A 14 -15.55 -4.08 24.47
N GLY A 15 -14.41 -3.86 23.84
CA GLY A 15 -13.70 -4.89 23.08
C GLY A 15 -14.25 -5.21 21.69
N LYS A 16 -15.27 -4.48 21.18
CA LYS A 16 -15.90 -4.72 19.86
C LYS A 16 -14.90 -4.91 18.70
N HIS A 17 -13.79 -4.17 18.73
CA HIS A 17 -12.76 -4.19 17.69
C HIS A 17 -11.42 -4.78 18.19
N LEU A 18 -11.38 -5.33 19.41
CA LEU A 18 -10.14 -5.80 20.04
C LEU A 18 -9.47 -6.90 19.21
N LYS A 19 -10.24 -7.88 18.72
CA LYS A 19 -9.71 -8.97 17.90
C LYS A 19 -9.03 -8.48 16.62
N HIS A 20 -9.64 -7.51 15.93
CA HIS A 20 -9.08 -6.91 14.71
C HIS A 20 -7.83 -6.09 15.04
N PHE A 21 -7.88 -5.29 16.11
CA PHE A 21 -6.71 -4.53 16.58
C PHE A 21 -5.52 -5.43 16.93
N MET A 22 -5.77 -6.57 17.59
CA MET A 22 -4.73 -7.54 17.94
C MET A 22 -4.14 -8.28 16.73
N GLN A 23 -4.88 -8.40 15.62
CA GLN A 23 -4.40 -8.98 14.37
C GLN A 23 -3.53 -8.01 13.56
N GLY A 24 -3.47 -6.74 13.96
CA GLY A 24 -2.76 -5.68 13.27
C GLY A 24 -3.61 -4.41 13.21
N SER A 25 -2.97 -3.25 13.31
CA SER A 25 -3.65 -1.97 13.10
C SER A 25 -3.91 -1.75 11.60
N ASN A 26 -5.17 -1.52 11.23
CA ASN A 26 -5.53 -1.01 9.90
C ASN A 26 -5.22 0.49 9.72
N VAL A 27 -4.67 1.14 10.74
CA VAL A 27 -4.31 2.55 10.74
C VAL A 27 -2.79 2.67 10.62
N VAL A 28 -2.35 3.36 9.57
CA VAL A 28 -0.96 3.70 9.32
C VAL A 28 -0.82 5.22 9.43
N VAL A 29 0.09 5.67 10.30
CA VAL A 29 0.42 7.10 10.43
C VAL A 29 1.56 7.41 9.47
N LEU A 30 1.30 8.32 8.53
CA LEU A 30 2.33 8.79 7.60
C LEU A 30 3.22 9.82 8.28
N GLN A 31 4.47 9.90 7.83
CA GLN A 31 5.34 11.01 8.22
C GLN A 31 4.74 12.34 7.71
N PRO A 32 4.91 13.46 8.43
CA PRO A 32 4.29 14.74 8.07
C PRO A 32 4.61 15.20 6.64
N GLU A 33 5.81 14.94 6.15
CA GLU A 33 6.25 15.30 4.80
C GLU A 33 5.51 14.49 3.73
N ILE A 34 5.36 13.18 3.97
CA ILE A 34 4.62 12.27 3.08
C ILE A 34 3.13 12.64 3.09
N GLN A 35 2.57 12.97 4.25
CA GLN A 35 1.18 13.41 4.35
C GLN A 35 0.92 14.73 3.60
N LYS A 36 1.87 15.67 3.63
CA LYS A 36 1.79 16.91 2.85
C LYS A 36 1.80 16.63 1.34
N ALA A 37 2.62 15.68 0.90
CA ALA A 37 2.71 15.28 -0.50
C ALA A 37 1.51 14.44 -0.96
N PHE A 38 0.93 13.64 -0.07
CA PHE A 38 -0.22 12.76 -0.34
C PHE A 38 -1.33 13.01 0.70
N PRO A 39 -2.18 14.03 0.50
CA PRO A 39 -3.19 14.42 1.48
C PRO A 39 -4.32 13.40 1.67
N THR A 40 -4.47 12.43 0.77
CA THR A 40 -5.55 11.43 0.78
C THR A 40 -5.02 10.00 0.67
N SER A 41 -5.76 9.06 1.25
CA SER A 41 -5.46 7.63 1.14
C SER A 41 -5.50 7.13 -0.31
N GLU A 42 -6.39 7.70 -1.14
CA GLU A 42 -6.47 7.39 -2.58
C GLU A 42 -5.17 7.76 -3.30
N ALA A 43 -4.61 8.95 -3.02
CA ALA A 43 -3.37 9.40 -3.63
C ALA A 43 -2.18 8.50 -3.27
N VAL A 44 -2.09 8.08 -1.99
CA VAL A 44 -1.08 7.12 -1.53
C VAL A 44 -1.22 5.78 -2.24
N ASN A 45 -2.43 5.21 -2.24
CA ASN A 45 -2.67 3.89 -2.83
C ASN A 45 -2.41 3.89 -4.34
N LYS A 46 -2.78 4.96 -5.04
CA LYS A 46 -2.47 5.11 -6.47
C LYS A 46 -0.97 5.15 -6.73
N ALA A 47 -0.21 5.91 -5.94
CA ALA A 47 1.24 5.98 -6.08
C ALA A 47 1.90 4.61 -5.84
N LEU A 48 1.49 3.90 -4.80
CA LEU A 48 1.98 2.56 -4.48
C LEU A 48 1.63 1.54 -5.58
N ALA A 49 0.41 1.61 -6.12
CA ALA A 49 -0.01 0.74 -7.22
C ALA A 49 0.82 0.99 -8.50
N SER A 50 1.09 2.26 -8.84
CA SER A 50 1.96 2.61 -9.96
C SER A 50 3.40 2.12 -9.76
N MET A 51 3.93 2.25 -8.55
CA MET A 51 5.27 1.73 -8.23
C MET A 51 5.33 0.20 -8.32
N LEU A 52 4.27 -0.50 -7.90
CA LEU A 52 4.18 -1.95 -8.04
C LEU A 52 4.16 -2.37 -9.51
N ALA A 53 3.35 -1.71 -10.34
CA ALA A 53 3.31 -1.97 -11.78
C ALA A 53 4.69 -1.77 -12.44
N PHE A 54 5.36 -0.65 -12.13
CA PHE A 54 6.72 -0.38 -12.61
C PHE A 54 7.72 -1.45 -12.17
N ALA A 55 7.67 -1.89 -10.91
CA ALA A 55 8.53 -2.96 -10.41
C ALA A 55 8.30 -4.29 -11.16
N GLN A 56 7.05 -4.62 -11.48
CA GLN A 56 6.71 -5.82 -12.24
C GLN A 56 7.23 -5.78 -13.68
N GLU A 57 7.09 -4.64 -14.36
CA GLU A 57 7.61 -4.44 -15.73
C GLU A 57 9.13 -4.60 -15.77
N THR A 58 9.85 -4.01 -14.82
CA THR A 58 11.32 -4.07 -14.75
C THR A 58 11.84 -5.46 -14.41
N GLN A 59 11.11 -6.24 -13.60
CA GLN A 59 11.43 -7.66 -13.36
C GLN A 59 11.34 -8.50 -14.65
N GLY A 60 10.36 -8.22 -15.52
CA GLY A 60 10.26 -8.90 -16.83
C GLY A 60 11.47 -8.64 -17.72
N LEU A 61 12.00 -7.42 -17.72
CA LEU A 61 13.17 -7.03 -18.51
C LEU A 61 14.46 -7.72 -18.02
N THR A 62 14.67 -7.77 -16.70
CA THR A 62 15.86 -8.42 -16.12
C THR A 62 15.85 -9.94 -16.32
N ASN A 63 14.68 -10.58 -16.21
CA ASN A 63 14.51 -12.00 -16.48
C ASN A 63 14.73 -12.34 -17.97
N LYS A 64 14.22 -11.51 -18.90
CA LYS A 64 14.44 -11.69 -20.34
C LYS A 64 15.90 -11.50 -20.74
N ALA A 65 16.59 -10.52 -20.15
CA ALA A 65 18.03 -10.31 -20.35
C ALA A 65 18.86 -11.50 -19.85
N ARG A 66 18.50 -12.06 -18.68
CA ARG A 66 19.16 -13.25 -18.12
C ARG A 66 18.94 -14.50 -18.98
N SER A 67 17.76 -14.67 -19.58
CA SER A 67 17.49 -15.76 -20.52
C SER A 67 18.29 -15.63 -21.82
N ARG A 68 18.35 -14.42 -22.41
CA ARG A 68 19.16 -14.17 -23.62
C ARG A 68 20.66 -14.38 -23.42
N LYS A 69 21.19 -14.06 -22.24
CA LYS A 69 22.59 -14.34 -21.89
C LYS A 69 22.90 -15.83 -21.82
N ARG A 70 21.92 -16.67 -21.45
CA ARG A 70 22.07 -18.14 -21.39
C ARG A 70 22.00 -18.81 -22.76
N SER A 71 21.38 -18.17 -23.75
CA SER A 71 21.23 -18.70 -25.10
C SER A 71 22.31 -18.23 -26.08
N ALA A 72 23.24 -17.36 -25.66
CA ALA A 72 24.35 -16.93 -26.51
C ALA A 72 25.40 -18.07 -26.60
N PRO A 73 25.79 -18.52 -27.80
CA PRO A 73 26.79 -19.57 -27.95
C PRO A 73 28.16 -19.04 -27.53
N ALA A 74 28.92 -19.86 -26.79
CA ALA A 74 30.33 -19.59 -26.52
C ALA A 74 31.12 -19.75 -27.83
N LEU A 75 31.89 -18.72 -28.18
CA LEU A 75 32.87 -18.73 -29.27
C LEU A 75 34.11 -19.53 -28.87
#